data_AF-A0A925XPA0-F1
#
_entry.id   AF-A0A925XPA0-F1
#
_cell.length_a   1.000
_cell.length_b   1.000
_cell.length_c   1.000
_cell.angle_alpha   90.00
_cell.angle_beta   90.00
_cell.angle_gamma   90.00
#
_symmetry.space_group_name_H-M   'P 1'
#
loop_
_entity.id
_entity.type
_entity.pdbx_description
1 polymer ?
#
loop_
_entity_poly.entity_id
_entity_poly.type
_entity_poly.pdbx_seq_one_letter_code
_entity_poly.pdbx_strand_id
1 'polypeptide(L)'
;MSQPPYTVEQHIALRRVSSIAPSPDGAWLAVAVQRLDRDGAKYVSDLWKVPTDGSEATQLTRGDSKDSAPFFRRDGALGFLSNRQPTELKPDEDADKRMQVWLLPANGGEPQQLTDEPLGVDSFKFADKADCLVVLASVLRDVDVDKQREAARDREKKGSSARHFRSQPVRHWDHWLHENSNLANTHVIAYSSDGKNRADLTPDATREMSVEPEFDVSPDGEQVAVTWQSPGEDRETDTAIALIDIASKNIKMVGAATNTNNESPLYAPDGKTLAVIRATRSAATVMHPTLTLIDVATGALREVGKKFDAWLHIGDWTADGKRIVAGADLRGHVPVFVVDVASGSVERITPEREGGAHSELSVLPDGRIAGIRSTFLEAPEAFVVAAKPQSPPQTLARLSGAAFPDWVKVENLTIKSTDGADVQYFVMKPAKAQSPLPTLMWIHGGPIGMTADAWHWRWNPLLAVAHGYAVVQPNPRGSTGFGQPFVQGIWGNVWGDQCYTDLMAVADAVAARPDVDSDRMMAMGGSFGGYMTNWIGTQTQRFKCLITHACVTTMAQFTGTTDH
;
A
#
# COMPACT_ATOMS: atom_id res chain seq x y z
N MET A 1 -19.72 6.40 34.24
CA MET A 1 -19.52 5.36 33.22
C MET A 1 -18.10 4.83 33.41
N SER A 2 -17.87 3.51 33.38
CA SER A 2 -16.50 2.97 33.34
C SER A 2 -15.79 3.50 32.10
N GLN A 3 -14.48 3.76 32.18
CA GLN A 3 -13.70 4.09 30.99
C GLN A 3 -13.84 2.96 29.94
N PRO A 4 -13.90 3.29 28.63
CA PRO A 4 -13.96 2.27 27.59
C PRO A 4 -12.67 1.42 27.64
N PRO A 5 -12.74 0.13 27.26
CA PRO A 5 -11.57 -0.76 27.30
C PRO A 5 -10.47 -0.36 26.31
N TYR A 6 -10.80 0.51 25.35
CA TYR A 6 -9.89 1.02 24.35
C TYR A 6 -10.27 2.46 23.96
N THR A 7 -9.28 3.34 23.87
CA THR A 7 -9.43 4.79 23.65
C THR A 7 -8.69 5.25 22.40
N VAL A 8 -9.05 6.43 21.90
CA VAL A 8 -8.35 7.07 20.78
C VAL A 8 -6.89 7.37 21.13
N GLU A 9 -6.63 7.83 22.36
CA GLU A 9 -5.29 8.11 22.86
C GLU A 9 -4.42 6.85 22.88
N GLN A 10 -4.97 5.73 23.36
CA GLN A 10 -4.28 4.44 23.29
C GLN A 10 -4.02 4.02 21.84
N HIS A 11 -5.00 4.18 20.94
CA HIS A 11 -4.84 3.83 19.53
C HIS A 11 -3.73 4.64 18.84
N ILE A 12 -3.70 5.96 19.06
CA ILE A 12 -2.69 6.87 18.49
C ILE A 12 -1.29 6.55 19.06
N ALA A 13 -1.20 6.15 20.33
CA ALA A 13 0.06 5.80 20.99
C ALA A 13 0.65 4.45 20.55
N LEU A 14 -0.13 3.59 19.87
CA LEU A 14 0.39 2.33 19.35
C LEU A 14 1.51 2.56 18.34
N ARG A 15 2.47 1.65 18.35
CA ARG A 15 3.55 1.63 17.36
C ARG A 15 3.05 0.99 16.07
N ARG A 16 3.48 1.52 14.93
CA ARG A 16 3.04 1.04 13.60
C ARG A 16 4.19 0.34 12.91
N VAL A 17 4.06 -0.97 12.75
CA VAL A 17 4.95 -1.78 11.90
C VAL A 17 4.56 -1.52 10.45
N SER A 18 5.49 -1.05 9.61
CA SER A 18 5.15 -0.51 8.28
C SER A 18 5.87 -1.13 7.09
N SER A 19 7.08 -1.68 7.27
CA SER A 19 7.85 -2.32 6.18
C SER A 19 8.86 -3.29 6.76
N ILE A 20 9.25 -4.28 5.96
CA ILE A 20 10.26 -5.27 6.33
C ILE A 20 11.31 -5.44 5.22
N ALA A 21 12.50 -5.89 5.60
CA ALA A 21 13.48 -6.43 4.66
C ALA A 21 14.17 -7.65 5.29
N PRO A 22 14.20 -8.82 4.62
CA PRO A 22 14.98 -9.96 5.08
C PRO A 22 16.48 -9.72 4.99
N SER A 23 17.22 -10.17 6.01
CA SER A 23 18.68 -10.22 5.94
C SER A 23 19.13 -11.20 4.84
N PRO A 24 20.32 -11.02 4.22
CA PRO A 24 20.78 -11.90 3.14
C PRO A 24 20.94 -13.38 3.53
N ASP A 25 21.11 -13.67 4.82
CA ASP A 25 21.17 -15.02 5.37
C ASP A 25 19.80 -15.57 5.82
N GLY A 26 18.74 -14.74 5.77
CA GLY A 26 17.39 -15.09 6.22
C GLY A 26 17.23 -15.24 7.73
N ALA A 27 18.25 -14.95 8.54
CA ALA A 27 18.23 -15.16 9.97
C ALA A 27 17.40 -14.10 10.73
N TRP A 28 17.16 -12.93 10.14
CA TRP A 28 16.36 -11.86 10.75
C TRP A 28 15.75 -10.93 9.71
N LEU A 29 14.76 -10.14 10.15
CA LEU A 29 14.13 -9.08 9.36
C LEU A 29 14.51 -7.72 9.95
N ALA A 30 14.93 -6.78 9.10
CA ALA A 30 14.90 -5.37 9.43
C ALA A 30 13.44 -4.89 9.34
N VAL A 31 12.92 -4.28 10.39
CA VAL A 31 11.50 -3.88 10.50
C VAL A 31 11.41 -2.41 10.87
N ALA A 32 10.73 -1.61 10.05
CA ALA A 32 10.46 -0.21 10.37
C ALA A 32 9.26 -0.09 11.30
N VAL A 33 9.44 0.66 12.40
CA VAL A 33 8.43 0.85 13.43
C VAL A 33 8.26 2.34 13.70
N GLN A 34 7.08 2.86 13.34
CA GLN A 34 6.69 4.24 13.62
C GLN A 34 6.13 4.35 15.05
N ARG A 35 6.47 5.42 15.75
CA ARG A 35 5.99 5.75 17.10
C ARG A 35 5.83 7.25 17.28
N LEU A 36 5.10 7.66 18.31
CA LEU A 36 5.13 9.07 18.72
C LEU A 36 6.55 9.47 19.16
N ASP A 37 6.90 10.73 18.90
CA ASP A 37 8.08 11.36 19.47
C ASP A 37 7.91 11.61 20.97
N ARG A 38 8.94 12.13 21.63
CA ARG A 38 8.96 12.30 23.09
C ARG A 38 7.84 13.20 23.62
N ASP A 39 7.44 14.19 22.82
CA ASP A 39 6.42 15.16 23.18
C ASP A 39 5.00 14.74 22.73
N GLY A 40 4.88 13.63 21.97
CA GLY A 40 3.61 13.14 21.47
C GLY A 40 3.02 13.98 20.32
N ALA A 41 3.80 14.87 19.71
CA ALA A 41 3.34 15.85 18.73
C ALA A 41 3.40 15.35 17.29
N LYS A 42 4.30 14.41 16.99
CA LYS A 42 4.50 13.86 15.65
C LYS A 42 4.97 12.41 15.72
N TYR A 43 4.90 11.74 14.57
CA TYR A 43 5.46 10.41 14.40
C TYR A 43 6.91 10.46 13.93
N VAL A 44 7.75 9.65 14.58
CA VAL A 44 9.14 9.31 14.21
C VAL A 44 9.22 7.79 14.01
N SER A 45 10.28 7.29 13.40
CA SER A 45 10.40 5.85 13.15
C SER A 45 11.81 5.34 13.34
N ASP A 46 11.90 4.12 13.85
CA ASP A 46 13.12 3.42 14.17
C ASP A 46 13.14 2.06 13.46
N LEU A 47 14.33 1.53 13.19
CA LEU A 47 14.51 0.19 12.66
C LEU A 47 14.75 -0.82 13.78
N TRP A 48 14.21 -2.02 13.61
CA TRP A 48 14.35 -3.14 14.52
C TRP A 48 14.91 -4.36 13.78
N LYS A 49 15.80 -5.09 14.44
CA LYS A 49 16.23 -6.43 14.04
C LYS A 49 15.31 -7.45 14.69
N VAL A 50 14.56 -8.20 13.89
CA VAL A 50 13.60 -9.21 14.34
C VAL A 50 14.07 -10.60 13.88
N PRO A 51 14.61 -11.44 14.77
CA PRO A 51 15.04 -12.79 14.42
C PRO A 51 13.92 -13.66 13.82
N THR A 52 14.22 -14.42 12.77
CA THR A 52 13.23 -15.27 12.07
C THR A 52 12.99 -16.61 12.75
N ASP A 53 13.71 -16.89 13.84
CA ASP A 53 13.49 -18.01 14.76
C ASP A 53 12.53 -17.66 15.92
N GLY A 54 12.14 -16.38 16.04
CA GLY A 54 11.28 -15.87 17.10
C GLY A 54 12.00 -15.48 18.39
N SER A 55 13.34 -15.42 18.38
CA SER A 55 14.11 -14.84 19.49
C SER A 55 13.93 -13.32 19.60
N GLU A 56 14.42 -12.73 20.70
CA GLU A 56 14.09 -11.35 21.08
C GLU A 56 14.52 -10.32 20.03
N ALA A 57 13.57 -9.44 19.67
CA ALA A 57 13.83 -8.34 18.75
C ALA A 57 14.69 -7.24 19.40
N THR A 58 15.65 -6.69 18.64
CA THR A 58 16.55 -5.63 19.11
C THR A 58 16.38 -4.37 18.27
N GLN A 59 16.23 -3.22 18.93
CA GLN A 59 16.17 -1.93 18.23
C GLN A 59 17.55 -1.56 17.66
N LEU A 60 17.61 -1.25 16.36
CA LEU A 60 18.83 -0.89 15.62
C LEU A 60 19.08 0.61 15.61
N THR A 61 18.05 1.42 15.35
CA THR A 61 18.19 2.88 15.29
C THR A 61 17.35 3.56 16.37
N ARG A 62 17.77 4.77 16.75
CA ARG A 62 17.15 5.59 17.79
C ARG A 62 17.19 7.06 17.37
N GLY A 63 16.24 7.84 17.85
CA GLY A 63 16.25 9.30 17.76
C GLY A 63 14.89 9.90 17.42
N ASP A 64 14.93 11.11 16.88
CA ASP A 64 13.75 11.87 16.43
C ASP A 64 13.65 11.95 14.90
N SER A 65 14.41 11.10 14.21
CA SER A 65 14.40 10.92 12.76
C SER A 65 13.28 9.97 12.32
N LYS A 66 13.00 9.96 11.02
CA LYS A 66 12.09 9.01 10.38
C LYS A 66 12.93 7.98 9.63
N ASP A 67 13.25 6.87 10.25
CA ASP A 67 13.96 5.77 9.60
C ASP A 67 12.93 4.81 8.98
N SER A 68 12.99 4.56 7.67
CA SER A 68 11.99 3.77 6.91
C SER A 68 12.59 3.07 5.68
N ALA A 69 11.79 2.25 5.00
CA ALA A 69 12.20 1.54 3.77
C ALA A 69 13.54 0.80 3.94
N PRO A 70 13.67 -0.13 4.91
CA PRO A 70 14.88 -0.92 5.06
C PRO A 70 15.13 -1.72 3.77
N PHE A 71 16.38 -1.82 3.33
CA PHE A 71 16.77 -2.64 2.18
C PHE A 71 18.24 -3.07 2.34
N PHE A 72 18.53 -4.37 2.20
CA PHE A 72 19.91 -4.85 2.35
C PHE A 72 20.72 -4.67 1.07
N ARG A 73 21.93 -4.16 1.21
CA ARG A 73 22.95 -4.24 0.18
C ARG A 73 23.55 -5.65 0.19
N ARG A 74 24.08 -6.08 -0.96
CA ARG A 74 24.67 -7.42 -1.16
C ARG A 74 25.75 -7.84 -0.15
N ASP A 75 26.42 -6.88 0.49
CA ASP A 75 27.45 -7.13 1.50
C ASP A 75 26.90 -7.26 2.93
N GLY A 76 25.58 -7.22 3.09
CA GLY A 76 24.89 -7.32 4.38
C GLY A 76 24.73 -6.00 5.12
N ALA A 77 25.17 -4.87 4.55
CA ALA A 77 24.87 -3.57 5.11
C ALA A 77 23.39 -3.23 4.91
N LEU A 78 22.76 -2.63 5.92
CA LEU A 78 21.33 -2.28 5.89
C LEU A 78 21.18 -0.82 5.44
N GLY A 79 20.68 -0.63 4.22
CA GLY A 79 20.23 0.67 3.74
C GLY A 79 18.85 1.02 4.26
N PHE A 80 18.58 2.32 4.42
CA PHE A 80 17.25 2.83 4.78
C PHE A 80 17.13 4.32 4.42
N LEU A 81 15.90 4.79 4.26
CA LEU A 81 15.64 6.23 4.16
C LEU A 81 15.62 6.85 5.54
N SER A 82 16.31 7.99 5.70
CA SER A 82 16.25 8.79 6.92
C SER A 82 16.43 10.27 6.66
N ASN A 83 15.76 11.09 7.47
CA ASN A 83 16.00 12.53 7.59
C ASN A 83 16.92 12.88 8.77
N ARG A 84 17.74 11.92 9.22
CA ARG A 84 18.79 12.16 10.21
C ARG A 84 19.80 13.18 9.70
N GLN A 85 20.41 13.89 10.64
CA GLN A 85 21.49 14.83 10.34
C GLN A 85 22.86 14.13 10.35
N PRO A 86 23.77 14.49 9.43
CA PRO A 86 25.17 14.05 9.49
C PRO A 86 25.83 14.58 10.76
N THR A 87 26.68 13.74 11.37
CA THR A 87 27.41 14.08 12.60
C THR A 87 28.40 15.24 12.45
N GLU A 88 28.72 15.67 11.22
CA GLU A 88 29.80 16.64 10.93
C GLU A 88 29.35 17.98 10.29
N LEU A 89 28.06 18.32 10.25
CA LEU A 89 27.61 19.59 9.63
C LEU A 89 27.15 20.68 10.62
N LYS A 90 27.48 21.93 10.26
CA LYS A 90 27.00 23.17 10.88
C LYS A 90 25.52 23.40 10.49
N PRO A 91 24.71 24.02 11.36
CA PRO A 91 23.28 24.21 11.14
C PRO A 91 23.04 25.20 10.00
N ASP A 92 22.86 24.71 8.78
CA ASP A 92 22.04 25.40 7.77
C ASP A 92 20.61 24.93 7.98
N GLU A 93 19.71 25.84 8.37
CA GLU A 93 18.33 25.56 8.77
C GLU A 93 17.52 24.82 7.68
N ASP A 94 17.97 24.90 6.43
CA ASP A 94 17.29 24.33 5.25
C ASP A 94 17.85 22.95 4.81
N ALA A 95 18.94 22.45 5.40
CA ALA A 95 19.43 21.09 5.13
C ALA A 95 18.66 20.00 5.90
N ASP A 96 17.86 20.40 6.88
CA ASP A 96 17.82 19.70 8.15
C ASP A 96 16.78 18.58 8.27
N LYS A 97 16.00 18.32 7.21
CA LYS A 97 14.85 17.39 7.25
C LYS A 97 14.59 16.60 5.96
N ARG A 98 15.49 16.66 4.96
CA ARG A 98 15.36 15.90 3.72
C ARG A 98 15.64 14.42 3.96
N MET A 99 14.84 13.54 3.35
CA MET A 99 15.13 12.12 3.34
C MET A 99 16.36 11.85 2.45
N GLN A 100 17.26 11.00 2.91
CA GLN A 100 18.42 10.51 2.18
C GLN A 100 18.56 9.02 2.40
N VAL A 101 19.34 8.34 1.57
CA VAL A 101 19.75 6.97 1.84
C VAL A 101 20.85 6.99 2.90
N TRP A 102 20.65 6.21 3.96
CA TRP A 102 21.60 5.96 5.04
C TRP A 102 21.94 4.47 5.07
N LEU A 103 23.12 4.15 5.57
CA LEU A 103 23.63 2.79 5.64
C LEU A 103 24.08 2.45 7.06
N LEU A 104 23.55 1.38 7.62
CA LEU A 104 24.07 0.73 8.82
C LEU A 104 25.06 -0.39 8.40
N PRO A 105 26.35 -0.33 8.78
CA PRO A 105 27.33 -1.32 8.36
C PRO A 105 26.99 -2.75 8.83
N ALA A 106 27.30 -3.75 8.01
CA ALA A 106 27.03 -5.17 8.31
C ALA A 106 27.63 -5.65 9.65
N ASN A 107 28.80 -5.11 10.00
CA ASN A 107 29.53 -5.45 11.23
C ASN A 107 29.11 -4.59 12.45
N GLY A 108 28.04 -3.80 12.32
CA GLY A 108 27.61 -2.82 13.31
C GLY A 108 28.40 -1.51 13.25
N GLY A 109 27.96 -0.54 14.04
CA GLY A 109 28.47 0.83 14.04
C GLY A 109 27.33 1.84 13.95
N GLU A 110 27.67 3.11 13.75
CA GLU A 110 26.70 4.18 13.57
C GLU A 110 26.24 4.27 12.11
N PRO A 111 24.97 4.66 11.84
CA PRO A 111 24.50 4.95 10.50
C PRO A 111 25.35 6.01 9.78
N GLN A 112 25.63 5.76 8.50
CA GLN A 112 26.39 6.65 7.63
C GLN A 112 25.50 7.18 6.50
N GLN A 113 25.53 8.48 6.25
CA GLN A 113 24.81 9.05 5.11
C GLN A 113 25.45 8.56 3.81
N LEU A 114 24.65 7.98 2.92
CA LEU A 114 25.11 7.43 1.65
C LEU A 114 24.86 8.38 0.47
N THR A 115 23.75 9.13 0.48
CA THR A 115 23.40 10.10 -0.56
C THR A 115 23.22 11.51 0.01
N ASP A 116 23.40 12.52 -0.85
CA ASP A 116 23.10 13.92 -0.53
C ASP A 116 22.30 14.58 -1.66
N GLU A 117 21.20 13.94 -2.10
CA GLU A 117 20.34 14.50 -3.15
C GLU A 117 19.80 15.88 -2.73
N PRO A 118 19.98 16.93 -3.55
CA PRO A 118 19.71 18.30 -3.16
C PRO A 118 18.31 18.56 -2.59
N LEU A 119 17.29 17.89 -3.14
CA LEU A 119 15.88 18.05 -2.75
C LEU A 119 15.30 16.82 -2.03
N GLY A 120 16.14 15.83 -1.73
CA GLY A 120 15.75 14.61 -1.02
C GLY A 120 15.52 13.41 -1.94
N VAL A 121 15.52 12.24 -1.30
CA VAL A 121 15.23 10.94 -1.91
C VAL A 121 13.85 10.48 -1.49
N ASP A 122 13.04 10.06 -2.46
CA ASP A 122 11.67 9.58 -2.24
C ASP A 122 11.65 8.06 -2.01
N SER A 123 12.44 7.32 -2.76
CA SER A 123 12.58 5.85 -2.66
C SER A 123 13.93 5.38 -3.19
N PHE A 124 14.38 4.19 -2.78
CA PHE A 124 15.64 3.62 -3.24
C PHE A 124 15.62 2.09 -3.25
N LYS A 125 16.50 1.49 -4.07
CA LYS A 125 16.80 0.05 -4.10
C LYS A 125 18.26 -0.17 -4.45
N PHE A 126 18.85 -1.23 -3.90
CA PHE A 126 20.15 -1.74 -4.38
C PHE A 126 19.90 -2.86 -5.39
N ALA A 127 20.83 -3.05 -6.33
CA ALA A 127 20.85 -4.27 -7.14
C ALA A 127 21.35 -5.47 -6.31
N ASP A 128 20.71 -6.62 -6.48
CA ASP A 128 21.01 -7.82 -5.67
C ASP A 128 22.42 -8.37 -5.89
N LYS A 129 22.94 -8.31 -7.13
CA LYS A 129 24.18 -8.98 -7.53
C LYS A 129 25.28 -8.01 -7.98
N ALA A 130 24.99 -6.70 -8.01
CA ALA A 130 25.88 -5.70 -8.58
C ALA A 130 26.13 -4.50 -7.66
N ASP A 131 27.15 -3.71 -8.02
CA ASP A 131 27.49 -2.46 -7.34
C ASP A 131 26.62 -1.32 -7.88
N CYS A 132 25.33 -1.34 -7.55
CA CYS A 132 24.38 -0.36 -8.05
C CYS A 132 23.36 0.02 -6.97
N LEU A 133 23.13 1.32 -6.84
CA LEU A 133 22.06 1.95 -6.07
C LEU A 133 21.24 2.80 -7.02
N VAL A 134 19.93 2.67 -6.98
CA VAL A 134 19.01 3.52 -7.74
C VAL A 134 18.07 4.21 -6.76
N VAL A 135 17.84 5.49 -6.99
CA VAL A 135 16.93 6.32 -6.21
C VAL A 135 15.92 7.01 -7.11
N LEU A 136 14.71 7.22 -6.60
CA LEU A 136 13.82 8.26 -7.09
C LEU A 136 14.04 9.51 -6.25
N ALA A 137 14.26 10.65 -6.91
CA ALA A 137 14.51 11.91 -6.23
C ALA A 137 13.89 13.08 -6.98
N SER A 138 13.48 14.09 -6.23
CA SER A 138 13.01 15.36 -6.77
C SER A 138 14.17 16.18 -7.37
N VAL A 139 14.03 16.62 -8.62
CA VAL A 139 15.05 17.40 -9.34
C VAL A 139 14.41 18.57 -10.09
N LEU A 140 14.99 19.77 -9.98
CA LEU A 140 14.66 20.89 -10.86
C LEU A 140 15.36 20.68 -12.20
N ARG A 141 14.58 20.50 -13.27
CA ARG A 141 15.12 20.37 -14.63
C ARG A 141 15.95 21.61 -15.00
N ASP A 142 16.98 21.39 -15.83
CA ASP A 142 17.88 22.42 -16.37
C ASP A 142 18.64 23.24 -15.29
N VAL A 143 18.75 22.70 -14.07
CA VAL A 143 19.54 23.28 -12.98
C VAL A 143 20.65 22.31 -12.60
N ASP A 144 21.89 22.79 -12.60
CA ASP A 144 23.04 21.99 -12.16
C ASP A 144 22.84 21.45 -10.73
N VAL A 145 23.30 20.22 -10.47
CA VAL A 145 23.07 19.52 -9.19
C VAL A 145 23.50 20.33 -7.96
N ASP A 146 24.60 21.08 -8.05
CA ASP A 146 25.15 21.92 -6.99
C ASP A 146 24.31 23.18 -6.72
N LYS A 147 23.50 23.63 -7.68
CA LYS A 147 22.63 24.81 -7.60
C LYS A 147 21.17 24.50 -7.29
N GLN A 148 20.79 23.22 -7.27
CA GLN A 148 19.41 22.77 -7.02
C GLN A 148 18.81 23.38 -5.75
N ARG A 149 19.56 23.40 -4.64
CA ARG A 149 19.10 23.94 -3.35
C ARG A 149 18.82 25.44 -3.41
N GLU A 150 19.79 26.20 -3.92
CA GLU A 150 19.66 27.65 -4.07
C GLU A 150 18.49 27.99 -5.01
N ALA A 151 18.41 27.32 -6.16
CA ALA A 151 17.34 27.53 -7.13
C ALA A 151 15.96 27.21 -6.54
N ALA A 152 15.82 26.12 -5.77
CA ALA A 152 14.57 25.78 -5.10
C ALA A 152 14.13 26.88 -4.11
N ARG A 153 15.03 27.32 -3.22
CA ARG A 153 14.78 28.39 -2.25
C ARG A 153 14.39 29.71 -2.94
N ASP A 154 15.09 30.06 -4.00
CA ASP A 154 14.83 31.30 -4.76
C ASP A 154 13.48 31.26 -5.49
N ARG A 155 13.12 30.10 -6.05
CA ARG A 155 11.84 29.92 -6.74
C ARG A 155 10.67 29.92 -5.76
N GLU A 156 10.84 29.32 -4.58
CA GLU A 156 9.85 29.37 -3.50
C GLU A 156 9.59 30.81 -3.04
N LYS A 157 10.65 31.59 -2.78
CA LYS A 157 10.54 33.01 -2.37
C LYS A 157 9.84 33.88 -3.43
N LYS A 158 10.13 33.65 -4.71
CA LYS A 158 9.51 34.41 -5.81
C LYS A 158 8.03 34.06 -5.96
N GLY A 159 7.65 32.81 -5.67
CA GLY A 159 6.31 32.29 -5.84
C GLY A 159 5.85 32.30 -7.31
N SER A 160 4.82 31.51 -7.61
CA SER A 160 4.15 31.60 -8.91
C SER A 160 2.92 32.50 -8.79
N SER A 161 2.79 33.51 -9.66
CA SER A 161 1.59 34.36 -9.73
C SER A 161 0.43 33.69 -10.49
N ALA A 162 0.71 32.64 -11.25
CA ALA A 162 -0.26 31.84 -11.99
C ALA A 162 0.21 30.38 -12.09
N ARG A 163 -0.75 29.46 -12.23
CA ARG A 163 -0.50 28.05 -12.57
C ARG A 163 -1.04 27.78 -13.96
N HIS A 164 -0.32 26.98 -14.74
CA HIS A 164 -0.68 26.64 -16.10
C HIS A 164 -0.62 25.12 -16.25
N PHE A 165 -1.72 24.54 -16.73
CA PHE A 165 -1.92 23.11 -16.91
C PHE A 165 -2.41 22.86 -18.34
N ARG A 166 -1.85 21.86 -19.01
CA ARG A 166 -2.29 21.41 -20.34
C ARG A 166 -2.80 19.96 -20.31
N SER A 167 -2.52 19.20 -19.25
CA SER A 167 -3.01 17.84 -19.04
C SER A 167 -3.63 17.62 -17.65
N GLN A 168 -4.52 16.62 -17.58
CA GLN A 168 -5.02 16.05 -16.32
C GLN A 168 -4.15 14.83 -15.92
N PRO A 169 -4.08 14.47 -14.63
CA PRO A 169 -4.60 15.22 -13.47
C PRO A 169 -3.85 16.55 -13.26
N VAL A 170 -4.46 17.53 -12.60
CA VAL A 170 -3.76 18.80 -12.24
C VAL A 170 -3.21 18.80 -10.82
N ARG A 171 -3.63 17.82 -10.01
CA ARG A 171 -3.38 17.73 -8.57
C ARG A 171 -3.42 16.27 -8.16
N HIS A 172 -2.60 15.93 -7.17
CA HIS A 172 -2.59 14.63 -6.53
C HIS A 172 -2.58 14.86 -5.01
N TRP A 173 -3.61 14.36 -4.32
CA TRP A 173 -3.85 14.57 -2.89
C TRP A 173 -3.80 16.03 -2.41
N ASP A 174 -2.66 16.49 -1.91
CA ASP A 174 -2.48 17.78 -1.27
C ASP A 174 -1.59 18.74 -2.07
N HIS A 175 -1.03 18.27 -3.20
CA HIS A 175 -0.08 19.03 -4.02
C HIS A 175 -0.46 19.02 -5.50
N TRP A 176 0.00 20.07 -6.20
CA TRP A 176 -0.34 20.28 -7.60
C TRP A 176 0.66 19.59 -8.51
N LEU A 177 0.16 18.88 -9.52
CA LEU A 177 0.98 18.28 -10.56
C LEU A 177 1.26 19.34 -11.61
N HIS A 178 2.52 19.74 -11.76
CA HIS A 178 2.90 20.82 -12.63
C HIS A 178 3.63 20.33 -13.87
N GLU A 179 3.46 21.04 -14.98
CA GLU A 179 4.26 20.87 -16.21
C GLU A 179 5.39 21.91 -16.29
N ASN A 180 5.59 22.66 -15.21
CA ASN A 180 6.53 23.78 -15.16
C ASN A 180 7.94 23.23 -14.90
N SER A 181 8.86 23.43 -15.83
CA SER A 181 10.28 23.10 -15.65
C SER A 181 10.94 23.87 -14.50
N ASN A 182 10.30 24.92 -13.99
CA ASN A 182 10.77 25.61 -12.79
C ASN A 182 10.43 24.87 -11.49
N LEU A 183 9.59 23.84 -11.49
CA LEU A 183 9.27 23.06 -10.31
C LEU A 183 9.89 21.67 -10.40
N ALA A 184 10.13 21.03 -9.25
CA ALA A 184 10.88 19.79 -9.19
C ALA A 184 10.03 18.60 -9.64
N ASN A 185 10.59 17.72 -10.47
CA ASN A 185 9.95 16.49 -10.90
C ASN A 185 10.72 15.28 -10.36
N THR A 186 10.05 14.15 -10.22
CA THR A 186 10.70 12.88 -9.86
C THR A 186 11.59 12.41 -11.00
N HIS A 187 12.86 12.15 -10.70
CA HIS A 187 13.84 11.59 -11.63
C HIS A 187 14.35 10.23 -11.12
N VAL A 188 14.79 9.37 -12.03
CA VAL A 188 15.53 8.13 -11.71
C VAL A 188 17.02 8.45 -11.74
N ILE A 189 17.71 8.19 -10.62
CA ILE A 189 19.13 8.49 -10.47
C ILE A 189 19.86 7.22 -10.04
N ALA A 190 20.92 6.88 -10.76
CA ALA A 190 21.81 5.77 -10.43
C ALA A 190 23.10 6.23 -9.75
N TYR A 191 23.63 5.36 -8.91
CA TYR A 191 24.87 5.49 -8.16
C TYR A 191 25.60 4.15 -8.15
N SER A 192 26.92 4.16 -7.89
CA SER A 192 27.54 2.98 -7.30
C SER A 192 26.98 2.76 -5.89
N SER A 193 26.98 1.52 -5.39
CA SER A 193 26.34 1.19 -4.11
C SER A 193 27.00 1.82 -2.88
N ASP A 194 28.13 2.52 -3.06
CA ASP A 194 28.80 3.37 -2.07
C ASP A 194 28.37 4.84 -2.11
N GLY A 195 27.33 5.18 -2.89
CA GLY A 195 26.79 6.54 -2.99
C GLY A 195 27.57 7.48 -3.91
N LYS A 196 28.50 6.96 -4.71
CA LYS A 196 29.29 7.75 -5.68
C LYS A 196 28.78 7.56 -7.10
N ASN A 197 29.43 8.22 -8.05
CA ASN A 197 29.17 8.10 -9.49
C ASN A 197 27.72 8.40 -9.88
N ARG A 198 27.14 9.43 -9.25
CA ARG A 198 25.78 9.90 -9.51
C ARG A 198 25.54 10.11 -11.01
N ALA A 199 24.50 9.48 -11.55
CA ALA A 199 24.04 9.65 -12.92
C ALA A 199 22.52 9.80 -12.94
N ASP A 200 22.03 10.97 -13.36
CA ASP A 200 20.61 11.16 -13.67
C ASP A 200 20.30 10.43 -14.98
N LEU A 201 19.37 9.47 -14.91
CA LEU A 201 18.96 8.62 -16.03
C LEU A 201 17.75 9.20 -16.77
N THR A 202 17.04 10.15 -16.18
CA THR A 202 15.84 10.77 -16.74
C THR A 202 15.90 12.30 -16.64
N PRO A 203 16.96 12.97 -17.14
CA PRO A 203 17.15 14.42 -16.95
C PRO A 203 16.06 15.27 -17.62
N ASP A 204 15.33 14.70 -18.58
CA ASP A 204 14.25 15.34 -19.30
C ASP A 204 12.85 15.02 -18.73
N ALA A 205 12.77 14.24 -17.64
CA ALA A 205 11.51 13.87 -17.03
C ALA A 205 10.70 15.11 -16.62
N THR A 206 9.38 14.97 -16.78
CA THR A 206 8.40 15.97 -16.41
C THR A 206 7.36 15.30 -15.52
N ARG A 207 6.27 14.79 -16.10
CA ARG A 207 5.12 14.27 -15.37
C ARG A 207 4.99 12.75 -15.39
N GLU A 208 5.88 12.08 -16.10
CA GLU A 208 5.79 10.65 -16.37
C GLU A 208 5.94 9.79 -15.10
N MET A 209 6.48 10.36 -14.03
CA MET A 209 6.63 9.74 -12.71
C MET A 209 6.03 10.62 -11.60
N SER A 210 5.00 11.41 -11.91
CA SER A 210 4.47 12.43 -11.00
C SER A 210 3.47 11.91 -9.98
N VAL A 211 2.88 10.73 -10.19
CA VAL A 211 1.92 10.12 -9.27
C VAL A 211 2.45 8.75 -8.85
N GLU A 212 2.90 8.66 -7.59
CA GLU A 212 3.30 7.42 -6.90
C GLU A 212 4.08 6.41 -7.77
N PRO A 213 5.20 6.80 -8.40
CA PRO A 213 5.95 5.90 -9.27
C PRO A 213 6.55 4.71 -8.49
N GLU A 214 6.38 3.51 -9.04
CA GLU A 214 6.99 2.28 -8.55
C GLU A 214 8.14 1.87 -9.45
N PHE A 215 9.20 1.29 -8.89
CA PHE A 215 10.34 0.83 -9.67
C PHE A 215 11.02 -0.41 -9.09
N ASP A 216 11.81 -1.08 -9.93
CA ASP A 216 12.71 -2.15 -9.54
C ASP A 216 14.02 -2.10 -10.34
N VAL A 217 15.08 -2.70 -9.79
CA VAL A 217 16.41 -2.72 -10.39
C VAL A 217 16.72 -4.15 -10.81
N SER A 218 17.24 -4.34 -12.03
CA SER A 218 17.63 -5.67 -12.49
C SER A 218 18.70 -6.27 -11.56
N PRO A 219 18.73 -7.59 -11.33
CA PRO A 219 19.67 -8.21 -10.40
C PRO A 219 21.14 -7.90 -10.71
N ASP A 220 21.49 -7.76 -11.98
CA ASP A 220 22.83 -7.39 -12.48
C ASP A 220 23.12 -5.88 -12.42
N GLY A 221 22.16 -5.05 -12.01
CA GLY A 221 22.31 -3.61 -11.88
C GLY A 221 22.51 -2.88 -13.22
N GLU A 222 22.16 -3.49 -14.34
CA GLU A 222 22.30 -2.87 -15.67
C GLU A 222 21.06 -2.07 -16.09
N GLN A 223 19.87 -2.40 -15.56
CA GLN A 223 18.60 -1.80 -15.95
C GLN A 223 17.71 -1.42 -14.76
N VAL A 224 16.86 -0.41 -14.97
CA VAL A 224 15.78 -0.02 -14.06
C VAL A 224 14.45 -0.18 -14.79
N ALA A 225 13.47 -0.82 -14.15
CA ALA A 225 12.08 -0.83 -14.60
C ALA A 225 11.29 0.14 -13.73
N VAL A 226 10.67 1.17 -14.32
CA VAL A 226 9.86 2.16 -13.59
C VAL A 226 8.51 2.36 -14.26
N THR A 227 7.45 2.51 -13.46
CA THR A 227 6.13 2.88 -13.97
C THR A 227 6.18 4.25 -14.63
N TRP A 228 5.62 4.37 -15.83
CA TRP A 228 5.74 5.55 -16.66
C TRP A 228 4.36 5.95 -17.20
N GLN A 229 3.93 7.14 -16.78
CA GLN A 229 2.58 7.66 -16.96
C GLN A 229 2.45 8.48 -18.24
N SER A 230 1.33 8.29 -18.92
CA SER A 230 0.92 9.08 -20.08
C SER A 230 -0.58 9.33 -20.07
N PRO A 231 -1.08 10.46 -20.65
CA PRO A 231 -2.51 10.68 -20.79
C PRO A 231 -3.17 9.58 -21.63
N GLY A 232 -4.19 8.92 -21.07
CA GLY A 232 -4.99 7.91 -21.77
C GLY A 232 -6.10 8.51 -22.63
N GLU A 233 -6.65 7.72 -23.54
CA GLU A 233 -7.75 8.13 -24.43
C GLU A 233 -9.05 8.40 -23.68
N ASP A 234 -9.25 7.72 -22.55
CA ASP A 234 -10.36 7.90 -21.63
C ASP A 234 -10.19 9.12 -20.69
N ARG A 235 -9.09 9.87 -20.83
CA ARG A 235 -8.66 10.99 -19.97
C ARG A 235 -8.22 10.56 -18.56
N GLU A 236 -8.13 9.26 -18.32
CA GLU A 236 -7.42 8.70 -17.17
C GLU A 236 -5.95 8.49 -17.53
N THR A 237 -5.10 8.22 -16.52
CA THR A 237 -3.69 7.98 -16.76
C THR A 237 -3.45 6.54 -17.22
N ASP A 238 -2.77 6.38 -18.35
CA ASP A 238 -2.17 5.10 -18.76
C ASP A 238 -0.78 4.94 -18.13
N THR A 239 -0.44 3.71 -17.77
CA THR A 239 0.84 3.38 -17.15
C THR A 239 1.52 2.27 -17.92
N ALA A 240 2.64 2.59 -18.57
CA ALA A 240 3.56 1.62 -19.15
C ALA A 240 4.73 1.36 -18.18
N ILE A 241 5.64 0.47 -18.54
CA ILE A 241 6.93 0.33 -17.86
C ILE A 241 8.04 0.86 -18.76
N ALA A 242 8.83 1.80 -18.25
CA ALA A 242 10.07 2.24 -18.85
C ALA A 242 11.22 1.34 -18.37
N LEU A 243 11.84 0.62 -19.30
CA LEU A 243 13.10 -0.10 -19.07
C LEU A 243 14.25 0.83 -19.44
N ILE A 244 15.01 1.26 -18.44
CA ILE A 244 16.10 2.23 -18.58
C ILE A 244 17.43 1.49 -18.42
N ASP A 245 18.21 1.46 -19.49
CA ASP A 245 19.60 0.97 -19.44
C ASP A 245 20.49 2.01 -18.75
N ILE A 246 21.18 1.62 -17.67
CA ILE A 246 21.90 2.57 -16.81
C ILE A 246 23.12 3.16 -17.54
N ALA A 247 23.84 2.34 -18.31
CA ALA A 247 25.09 2.75 -18.96
C ALA A 247 24.84 3.70 -20.14
N SER A 248 23.89 3.36 -21.00
CA SER A 248 23.54 4.11 -22.20
C SER A 248 22.45 5.16 -22.00
N LYS A 249 21.71 5.08 -20.88
CA LYS A 249 20.51 5.89 -20.58
C LYS A 249 19.37 5.72 -21.57
N ASN A 250 19.41 4.66 -22.38
CA ASN A 250 18.35 4.39 -23.35
C ASN A 250 17.10 3.90 -22.62
N ILE A 251 15.95 4.48 -22.99
CA ILE A 251 14.65 4.12 -22.44
C ILE A 251 13.87 3.32 -23.48
N LYS A 252 13.42 2.12 -23.09
CA LYS A 252 12.53 1.28 -23.87
C LYS A 252 11.20 1.12 -23.14
N MET A 253 10.11 1.50 -23.80
CA MET A 253 8.77 1.32 -23.26
C MET A 253 8.26 -0.10 -23.52
N VAL A 254 7.72 -0.75 -22.48
CA VAL A 254 7.05 -2.06 -22.56
C VAL A 254 5.71 -2.03 -21.82
N GLY A 255 4.80 -2.95 -22.16
CA GLY A 255 3.47 -3.03 -21.54
C GLY A 255 2.48 -1.91 -21.90
N ALA A 256 2.93 -0.89 -22.66
CA ALA A 256 2.09 0.21 -23.13
C ALA A 256 0.94 -0.29 -24.01
N ALA A 257 -0.28 0.14 -23.68
CA ALA A 257 -1.49 -0.10 -24.47
C ALA A 257 -2.55 0.93 -24.06
N THR A 258 -3.53 1.19 -24.92
CA THR A 258 -4.64 2.10 -24.63
C THR A 258 -5.39 1.67 -23.38
N ASN A 259 -5.72 2.62 -22.50
CA ASN A 259 -6.55 2.44 -21.31
C ASN A 259 -6.01 1.32 -20.40
N THR A 260 -4.69 1.25 -20.23
CA THR A 260 -4.01 0.18 -19.51
C THR A 260 -3.13 0.75 -18.41
N ASN A 261 -3.17 0.11 -17.24
CA ASN A 261 -2.22 0.32 -16.16
C ASN A 261 -1.36 -0.92 -15.98
N ASN A 262 -0.05 -0.72 -15.84
CA ASN A 262 0.91 -1.69 -15.35
C ASN A 262 1.47 -1.14 -14.04
N GLU A 263 1.42 -1.94 -12.98
CA GLU A 263 1.79 -1.59 -11.62
C GLU A 263 2.78 -2.63 -11.06
N SER A 264 3.46 -2.26 -9.97
CA SER A 264 4.38 -3.13 -9.22
C SER A 264 5.36 -3.93 -10.09
N PRO A 265 6.21 -3.25 -10.90
CA PRO A 265 7.26 -3.94 -11.66
C PRO A 265 8.22 -4.67 -10.70
N LEU A 266 8.47 -5.95 -10.97
CA LEU A 266 9.37 -6.80 -10.18
C LEU A 266 10.18 -7.72 -11.09
N TYR A 267 11.51 -7.55 -11.11
CA TYR A 267 12.41 -8.39 -11.88
C TYR A 267 12.47 -9.80 -11.30
N ALA A 268 12.43 -10.80 -12.18
CA ALA A 268 12.80 -12.15 -11.83
C ALA A 268 14.31 -12.22 -11.51
N PRO A 269 14.77 -13.21 -10.71
CA PRO A 269 16.18 -13.34 -10.34
C PRO A 269 17.16 -13.49 -11.52
N ASP A 270 16.65 -13.80 -12.72
CA ASP A 270 17.43 -13.92 -13.95
C ASP A 270 17.57 -12.59 -14.73
N GLY A 271 16.86 -11.53 -14.34
CA GLY A 271 16.84 -10.22 -14.99
C GLY A 271 16.16 -10.18 -16.37
N LYS A 272 15.64 -11.32 -16.86
CA LYS A 272 15.08 -11.44 -18.23
C LYS A 272 13.57 -11.32 -18.27
N THR A 273 12.93 -11.54 -17.12
CA THR A 273 11.48 -11.45 -16.98
C THR A 273 11.13 -10.39 -15.94
N LEU A 274 10.11 -9.58 -16.23
CA LEU A 274 9.51 -8.65 -15.28
C LEU A 274 8.08 -9.11 -14.98
N ALA A 275 7.70 -9.23 -13.71
CA ALA A 275 6.31 -9.37 -13.30
C ALA A 275 5.69 -7.98 -13.09
N VAL A 276 4.42 -7.83 -13.48
CA VAL A 276 3.59 -6.64 -13.22
C VAL A 276 2.17 -7.08 -12.89
N ILE A 277 1.43 -6.25 -12.16
CA ILE A 277 -0.03 -6.30 -12.16
C ILE A 277 -0.53 -5.44 -13.30
N ARG A 278 -1.28 -6.03 -14.23
CA ARG A 278 -1.77 -5.35 -15.42
C ARG A 278 -3.28 -5.31 -15.43
N ALA A 279 -3.87 -4.14 -15.60
CA ALA A 279 -5.31 -3.94 -15.72
C ALA A 279 -5.65 -3.14 -16.99
N THR A 280 -6.76 -3.49 -17.64
CA THR A 280 -7.31 -2.71 -18.76
C THR A 280 -8.64 -2.09 -18.32
N ARG A 281 -8.78 -0.77 -18.49
CA ARG A 281 -9.99 -0.02 -18.17
C ARG A 281 -10.99 -0.09 -19.33
N SER A 282 -12.28 -0.10 -18.99
CA SER A 282 -13.38 -0.09 -19.94
C SER A 282 -14.61 0.58 -19.35
N ALA A 283 -15.33 1.35 -20.17
CA ALA A 283 -16.61 1.92 -19.76
C ALA A 283 -17.69 0.85 -19.52
N ALA A 284 -17.57 -0.32 -20.17
CA ALA A 284 -18.58 -1.39 -20.09
C ALA A 284 -18.21 -2.48 -19.07
N THR A 285 -16.92 -2.75 -18.89
CA THR A 285 -16.43 -3.86 -18.08
C THR A 285 -15.50 -3.32 -17.00
N VAL A 286 -15.74 -3.71 -15.75
CA VAL A 286 -14.83 -3.36 -14.67
C VAL A 286 -13.47 -4.00 -14.91
N MET A 287 -12.40 -3.29 -14.54
CA MET A 287 -11.04 -3.78 -14.74
C MET A 287 -10.82 -5.11 -14.01
N HIS A 288 -9.99 -5.96 -14.61
CA HIS A 288 -9.56 -7.23 -14.04
C HIS A 288 -8.03 -7.23 -14.01
N PRO A 289 -7.41 -6.92 -12.86
CA PRO A 289 -5.97 -6.96 -12.74
C PRO A 289 -5.47 -8.39 -12.85
N THR A 290 -4.45 -8.59 -13.68
CA THR A 290 -3.84 -9.89 -13.91
C THR A 290 -2.35 -9.83 -13.66
N LEU A 291 -1.81 -10.90 -13.07
CA LEU A 291 -0.37 -11.10 -13.03
C LEU A 291 0.14 -11.34 -14.46
N THR A 292 0.94 -10.41 -14.96
CA THR A 292 1.48 -10.45 -16.32
C THR A 292 3.00 -10.45 -16.27
N LEU A 293 3.60 -11.36 -17.04
CA LEU A 293 5.04 -11.39 -17.25
C LEU A 293 5.40 -10.69 -18.55
N ILE A 294 6.44 -9.88 -18.49
CA ILE A 294 7.02 -9.15 -19.61
C ILE A 294 8.41 -9.71 -19.87
N ASP A 295 8.68 -10.20 -21.07
CA ASP A 295 10.04 -10.49 -21.52
C ASP A 295 10.80 -9.18 -21.73
N VAL A 296 11.88 -8.97 -21.00
CA VAL A 296 12.62 -7.69 -20.97
C VAL A 296 13.18 -7.35 -22.35
N ALA A 297 13.70 -8.35 -23.08
CA ALA A 297 14.35 -8.18 -24.37
C ALA A 297 13.36 -7.82 -25.49
N THR A 298 12.22 -8.50 -25.55
CA THR A 298 11.25 -8.39 -26.64
C THR A 298 10.03 -7.54 -26.31
N GLY A 299 9.72 -7.35 -25.02
CA GLY A 299 8.47 -6.73 -24.55
C GLY A 299 7.25 -7.66 -24.65
N ALA A 300 7.43 -8.94 -24.95
CA ALA A 300 6.33 -9.89 -25.09
C ALA A 300 5.60 -10.10 -23.75
N LEU A 301 4.27 -10.07 -23.78
CA LEU A 301 3.41 -10.20 -22.61
C LEU A 301 2.87 -11.62 -22.47
N ARG A 302 2.83 -12.13 -21.23
CA ARG A 302 2.23 -13.42 -20.90
C ARG A 302 1.53 -13.36 -19.54
N GLU A 303 0.21 -13.43 -19.55
CA GLU A 303 -0.58 -13.52 -18.32
C GLU A 303 -0.41 -14.90 -17.65
N VAL A 304 -0.35 -14.90 -16.32
CA VAL A 304 -0.19 -16.07 -15.45
C VAL A 304 -1.36 -16.12 -14.48
N GLY A 305 -1.82 -17.32 -14.13
CA GLY A 305 -2.88 -17.47 -13.14
C GLY A 305 -4.29 -17.06 -13.61
N LYS A 306 -4.53 -16.96 -14.93
CA LYS A 306 -5.80 -16.46 -15.52
C LYS A 306 -7.11 -17.07 -14.98
N LYS A 307 -7.05 -18.28 -14.40
CA LYS A 307 -8.22 -18.99 -13.85
C LYS A 307 -8.49 -18.68 -12.38
N PHE A 308 -7.58 -17.98 -11.73
CA PHE A 308 -7.70 -17.60 -10.33
C PHE A 308 -8.46 -16.28 -10.25
N ASP A 309 -9.74 -16.37 -9.88
CA ASP A 309 -10.66 -15.24 -9.79
C ASP A 309 -10.53 -14.53 -8.43
N ALA A 310 -9.38 -13.89 -8.22
CA ALA A 310 -9.06 -13.11 -7.04
C ALA A 310 -8.04 -12.01 -7.37
N TRP A 311 -8.03 -10.96 -6.55
CA TRP A 311 -7.24 -9.75 -6.79
C TRP A 311 -5.83 -9.93 -6.24
N LEU A 312 -4.87 -10.33 -7.08
CA LEU A 312 -3.49 -10.61 -6.67
C LEU A 312 -2.69 -9.32 -6.42
N HIS A 313 -1.85 -9.37 -5.39
CA HIS A 313 -0.85 -8.37 -5.04
C HIS A 313 0.53 -9.05 -5.07
N ILE A 314 1.44 -8.58 -5.93
CA ILE A 314 2.78 -9.18 -6.06
C ILE A 314 3.54 -8.99 -4.75
N GLY A 315 4.15 -10.07 -4.27
CA GLY A 315 5.11 -10.04 -3.16
C GLY A 315 6.53 -10.12 -3.70
N ASP A 316 6.97 -11.34 -4.02
CA ASP A 316 8.38 -11.62 -4.32
C ASP A 316 8.54 -12.88 -5.19
N TRP A 317 9.68 -13.01 -5.86
CA TRP A 317 10.06 -14.21 -6.61
C TRP A 317 10.72 -15.25 -5.71
N THR A 318 10.49 -16.53 -6.00
CA THR A 318 11.38 -17.57 -5.48
C THR A 318 12.76 -17.43 -6.11
N ALA A 319 13.81 -17.77 -5.37
CA ALA A 319 15.20 -17.61 -5.84
C ALA A 319 15.52 -18.35 -7.16
N ASP A 320 14.76 -19.39 -7.51
CA ASP A 320 14.87 -20.11 -8.77
C ASP A 320 14.11 -19.47 -9.96
N GLY A 321 13.38 -18.38 -9.72
CA GLY A 321 12.59 -17.64 -10.71
C GLY A 321 11.37 -18.41 -11.24
N LYS A 322 10.98 -19.53 -10.61
CA LYS A 322 9.88 -20.38 -11.13
C LYS A 322 8.52 -20.04 -10.53
N ARG A 323 8.50 -19.34 -9.39
CA ARG A 323 7.27 -19.05 -8.65
C ARG A 323 7.28 -17.62 -8.13
N ILE A 324 6.09 -17.06 -7.99
CA ILE A 324 5.84 -15.76 -7.37
C ILE A 324 5.01 -15.98 -6.11
N VAL A 325 5.44 -15.40 -5.00
CA VAL A 325 4.65 -15.27 -3.78
C VAL A 325 3.78 -14.02 -3.90
N ALA A 326 2.50 -14.15 -3.58
CA ALA A 326 1.53 -13.08 -3.70
C ALA A 326 0.51 -13.10 -2.55
N GLY A 327 -0.04 -11.94 -2.21
CA GLY A 327 -1.30 -11.84 -1.46
C GLY A 327 -2.48 -11.84 -2.44
N ALA A 328 -3.69 -12.14 -2.00
CA ALA A 328 -4.87 -11.84 -2.82
C ALA A 328 -6.12 -11.53 -2.00
N ASP A 329 -6.93 -10.57 -2.45
CA ASP A 329 -8.24 -10.33 -1.84
C ASP A 329 -9.13 -11.56 -2.07
N LEU A 330 -9.56 -12.21 -0.99
CA LEU A 330 -10.40 -13.41 -1.05
C LEU A 330 -11.33 -13.48 0.16
N ARG A 331 -12.63 -13.24 -0.07
CA ARG A 331 -13.73 -13.43 0.89
C ARG A 331 -13.50 -12.77 2.26
N GLY A 332 -13.04 -11.51 2.26
CA GLY A 332 -12.79 -10.76 3.49
C GLY A 332 -11.44 -11.08 4.15
N HIS A 333 -10.51 -11.73 3.45
CA HIS A 333 -9.15 -12.03 3.91
C HIS A 333 -8.14 -11.73 2.80
N VAL A 334 -6.85 -11.56 3.17
CA VAL A 334 -5.74 -11.48 2.18
C VAL A 334 -4.73 -12.59 2.46
N PRO A 335 -5.03 -13.86 2.12
CA PRO A 335 -4.12 -14.98 2.33
C PRO A 335 -2.89 -14.94 1.42
N VAL A 336 -1.86 -15.69 1.80
CA VAL A 336 -0.64 -15.88 1.02
C VAL A 336 -0.83 -17.01 0.00
N PHE A 337 -0.40 -16.76 -1.23
CA PHE A 337 -0.39 -17.69 -2.35
C PHE A 337 1.01 -17.84 -2.94
N VAL A 338 1.22 -18.98 -3.60
CA VAL A 338 2.35 -19.23 -4.50
C VAL A 338 1.80 -19.50 -5.89
N VAL A 339 2.29 -18.76 -6.87
CA VAL A 339 1.92 -18.87 -8.28
C VAL A 339 3.07 -19.50 -9.06
N ASP A 340 2.84 -20.65 -9.69
CA ASP A 340 3.80 -21.25 -10.61
C ASP A 340 3.74 -20.57 -11.97
N VAL A 341 4.85 -19.99 -12.43
CA VAL A 341 4.83 -19.13 -13.61
C VAL A 341 4.76 -19.91 -14.92
N ALA A 342 5.12 -21.19 -14.93
CA ALA A 342 5.10 -22.02 -16.13
C ALA A 342 3.69 -22.56 -16.40
N SER A 343 3.06 -23.14 -15.37
CA SER A 343 1.74 -23.76 -15.44
C SER A 343 0.59 -22.77 -15.19
N GLY A 344 0.86 -21.67 -14.48
CA GLY A 344 -0.17 -20.75 -14.00
C GLY A 344 -0.99 -21.29 -12.84
N SER A 345 -0.57 -22.36 -12.16
CA SER A 345 -1.26 -22.86 -10.98
C SER A 345 -1.06 -21.93 -9.79
N VAL A 346 -2.13 -21.69 -9.04
CA VAL A 346 -2.12 -20.87 -7.83
C VAL A 346 -2.43 -21.76 -6.63
N GLU A 347 -1.56 -21.74 -5.62
CA GLU A 347 -1.67 -22.57 -4.43
C GLU A 347 -1.73 -21.70 -3.18
N ARG A 348 -2.73 -21.94 -2.32
CA ARG A 348 -2.92 -21.22 -1.06
C ARG A 348 -1.98 -21.77 0.02
N ILE A 349 -1.17 -20.91 0.61
CA ILE A 349 -0.20 -21.26 1.65
C ILE A 349 -0.83 -21.15 3.05
N THR A 350 -1.43 -20.02 3.39
CA THR A 350 -2.00 -19.81 4.73
C THR A 350 -3.39 -20.47 4.85
N PRO A 351 -3.70 -21.21 5.94
CA PRO A 351 -5.01 -21.81 6.13
C PRO A 351 -6.15 -20.79 6.18
N GLU A 352 -7.35 -21.21 5.79
CA GLU A 352 -8.54 -20.36 5.87
C GLU A 352 -8.91 -19.95 7.30
N ARG A 353 -8.80 -20.90 8.24
CA ARG A 353 -9.09 -20.66 9.66
C ARG A 353 -8.22 -19.60 10.33
N GLU A 354 -7.04 -19.31 9.78
CA GLU A 354 -6.11 -18.32 10.37
C GLU A 354 -6.50 -16.88 10.00
N GLY A 355 -7.40 -16.70 9.02
CA GLY A 355 -7.91 -15.40 8.59
C GLY A 355 -6.80 -14.38 8.28
N GLY A 356 -7.09 -13.11 8.57
CA GLY A 356 -6.12 -12.02 8.47
C GLY A 356 -5.85 -11.49 7.05
N ALA A 357 -5.08 -10.42 7.01
CA ALA A 357 -4.49 -9.84 5.83
C ALA A 357 -2.96 -9.86 5.91
N HIS A 358 -2.31 -10.21 4.81
CA HIS A 358 -0.86 -10.32 4.69
C HIS A 358 -0.34 -9.36 3.61
N SER A 359 0.73 -8.64 3.90
CA SER A 359 1.37 -7.65 3.02
C SER A 359 2.89 -7.71 3.16
N GLU A 360 3.62 -6.89 2.39
CA GLU A 360 5.10 -6.84 2.43
C GLU A 360 5.75 -8.22 2.30
N LEU A 361 5.21 -9.07 1.44
CA LEU A 361 5.63 -10.47 1.34
C LEU A 361 7.00 -10.57 0.67
N SER A 362 7.93 -11.29 1.29
CA SER A 362 9.25 -11.57 0.73
C SER A 362 9.69 -13.03 0.97
N VAL A 363 10.44 -13.60 0.04
CA VAL A 363 10.97 -14.96 0.11
C VAL A 363 12.32 -14.96 0.82
N LEU A 364 12.43 -15.76 1.88
CA LEU A 364 13.69 -15.98 2.59
C LEU A 364 14.61 -16.92 1.79
N PRO A 365 15.94 -16.84 1.97
CA PRO A 365 16.90 -17.76 1.35
C PRO A 365 16.63 -19.25 1.61
N ASP A 366 16.01 -19.59 2.74
CA ASP A 366 15.61 -20.96 3.09
C ASP A 366 14.28 -21.41 2.48
N GLY A 367 13.64 -20.54 1.68
CA GLY A 367 12.36 -20.77 1.01
C GLY A 367 11.12 -20.53 1.87
N ARG A 368 11.24 -20.12 3.14
CA ARG A 368 10.11 -19.58 3.90
C ARG A 368 9.68 -18.23 3.33
N ILE A 369 8.49 -17.79 3.71
CA ILE A 369 7.93 -16.50 3.32
C ILE A 369 7.84 -15.64 4.58
N ALA A 370 8.36 -14.42 4.53
CA ALA A 370 8.18 -13.41 5.55
C ALA A 370 7.17 -12.35 5.07
N GLY A 371 6.59 -11.60 6.00
CA GLY A 371 5.72 -10.48 5.67
C GLY A 371 5.22 -9.75 6.91
N ILE A 372 4.24 -8.87 6.70
CA ILE A 372 3.43 -8.27 7.76
C ILE A 372 2.05 -8.90 7.74
N ARG A 373 1.55 -9.29 8.92
CA ARG A 373 0.19 -9.83 9.10
C ARG A 373 -0.59 -8.97 10.08
N SER A 374 -1.86 -8.75 9.81
CA SER A 374 -2.81 -8.15 10.76
C SER A 374 -4.18 -8.84 10.69
N THR A 375 -5.00 -8.61 11.72
CA THR A 375 -6.43 -8.96 11.77
C THR A 375 -7.19 -7.77 12.35
N PHE A 376 -8.52 -7.87 12.50
CA PHE A 376 -9.25 -6.86 13.28
C PHE A 376 -8.76 -6.74 14.74
N LEU A 377 -8.25 -7.82 15.32
CA LEU A 377 -7.87 -7.92 16.73
C LEU A 377 -6.35 -7.94 16.95
N GLU A 378 -5.57 -8.00 15.89
CA GLU A 378 -4.12 -8.02 15.95
C GLU A 378 -3.58 -6.93 15.04
N ALA A 379 -2.92 -5.95 15.66
CA ALA A 379 -2.21 -4.91 14.92
C ALA A 379 -1.13 -5.55 14.00
N PRO A 380 -0.66 -4.82 12.97
CA PRO A 380 0.35 -5.32 12.04
C PRO A 380 1.62 -5.75 12.77
N GLU A 381 2.06 -6.97 12.50
CA GLU A 381 3.29 -7.55 13.05
C GLU A 381 4.02 -8.36 11.99
N ALA A 382 5.36 -8.44 12.10
CA ALA A 382 6.17 -9.28 11.23
C ALA A 382 5.88 -10.77 11.50
N PHE A 383 5.78 -11.57 10.44
CA PHE A 383 5.56 -13.00 10.52
C PHE A 383 6.47 -13.77 9.56
N VAL A 384 6.58 -15.09 9.79
CA VAL A 384 7.10 -16.06 8.83
C VAL A 384 6.13 -17.21 8.64
N VAL A 385 6.14 -17.84 7.46
CA VAL A 385 5.36 -19.03 7.16
C VAL A 385 6.17 -19.95 6.24
N ALA A 386 6.01 -21.26 6.40
CA ALA A 386 6.58 -22.21 5.45
C ALA A 386 5.88 -22.08 4.09
N ALA A 387 6.62 -22.15 2.98
CA ALA A 387 6.05 -22.19 1.62
C ALA A 387 5.47 -23.57 1.28
N LYS A 388 4.54 -24.03 2.13
CA LYS A 388 3.78 -25.28 1.97
C LYS A 388 2.30 -25.00 2.21
N PRO A 389 1.39 -25.68 1.51
CA PRO A 389 -0.05 -25.49 1.69
C PRO A 389 -0.48 -25.68 3.14
N GLN A 390 -1.42 -24.84 3.57
CA GLN A 390 -2.01 -24.88 4.90
C GLN A 390 -1.00 -24.71 6.06
N SER A 391 0.06 -23.95 5.83
CA SER A 391 1.05 -23.62 6.86
C SER A 391 0.59 -22.41 7.67
N PRO A 392 0.44 -22.52 9.00
CA PRO A 392 0.04 -21.38 9.83
C PRO A 392 1.16 -20.35 9.89
N PRO A 393 0.84 -19.03 9.81
CA PRO A 393 1.84 -17.98 9.99
C PRO A 393 2.28 -17.89 11.45
N GLN A 394 3.58 -17.72 11.67
CA GLN A 394 4.19 -17.49 12.97
C GLN A 394 4.54 -16.00 13.11
N THR A 395 3.88 -15.30 14.01
CA THR A 395 4.29 -13.94 14.41
C THR A 395 5.67 -13.99 15.07
N LEU A 396 6.59 -13.16 14.61
CA LEU A 396 7.98 -13.12 15.10
C LEU A 396 8.15 -12.24 16.34
N ALA A 397 7.51 -11.07 16.35
CA ALA A 397 7.58 -10.11 17.45
C ALA A 397 6.27 -9.32 17.55
N ARG A 398 5.97 -8.80 18.74
CA ARG A 398 4.81 -7.90 18.99
C ARG A 398 5.29 -6.46 19.17
N LEU A 399 5.77 -5.86 18.09
CA LEU A 399 6.36 -4.52 18.10
C LEU A 399 5.32 -3.40 18.12
N SER A 400 4.06 -3.65 17.75
CA SER A 400 3.01 -2.64 17.86
C SER A 400 2.74 -2.21 19.31
N GLY A 401 3.04 -3.11 20.27
CA GLY A 401 2.67 -2.95 21.68
C GLY A 401 1.17 -3.13 21.92
N ALA A 402 0.42 -3.55 20.90
CA ALA A 402 -1.01 -3.69 20.98
C ALA A 402 -1.38 -5.02 21.65
N ALA A 403 -2.25 -4.95 22.66
CA ALA A 403 -2.81 -6.12 23.34
C ALA A 403 -4.32 -5.91 23.45
N PHE A 404 -5.09 -6.76 22.77
CA PHE A 404 -6.55 -6.65 22.72
C PHE A 404 -7.19 -7.91 23.29
N PRO A 405 -7.41 -8.00 24.61
CA PRO A 405 -7.90 -9.22 25.24
C PRO A 405 -9.43 -9.32 25.19
N ASP A 406 -9.98 -10.40 24.64
CA ASP A 406 -11.30 -11.04 24.85
C ASP A 406 -12.57 -10.19 25.00
N TRP A 407 -12.51 -8.87 24.82
CA TRP A 407 -13.61 -7.94 25.01
C TRP A 407 -14.36 -7.66 23.70
N VAL A 408 -13.87 -8.17 22.57
CA VAL A 408 -14.53 -8.09 21.26
C VAL A 408 -14.86 -9.47 20.74
N LYS A 409 -16.06 -9.60 20.18
CA LYS A 409 -16.46 -10.74 19.36
C LYS A 409 -16.54 -10.29 17.91
N VAL A 410 -15.91 -11.06 17.02
CA VAL A 410 -15.99 -10.91 15.56
C VAL A 410 -16.84 -12.05 15.01
N GLU A 411 -17.82 -11.74 14.18
CA GLU A 411 -18.62 -12.71 13.43
C GLU A 411 -18.45 -12.43 11.92
N ASN A 412 -18.06 -13.44 11.14
CA ASN A 412 -18.04 -13.39 9.67
C ASN A 412 -19.31 -14.08 9.15
N LEU A 413 -20.21 -13.32 8.55
CA LEU A 413 -21.56 -13.76 8.21
C LEU A 413 -21.84 -13.55 6.72
N THR A 414 -22.90 -14.19 6.23
CA THR A 414 -23.36 -14.04 4.85
C THR A 414 -24.88 -13.99 4.84
N ILE A 415 -25.44 -13.11 4.01
CA ILE A 415 -26.87 -13.02 3.75
C ILE A 415 -27.12 -13.08 2.24
N LYS A 416 -28.31 -13.55 1.85
CA LYS A 416 -28.76 -13.46 0.46
C LYS A 416 -29.31 -12.06 0.18
N SER A 417 -28.82 -11.43 -0.88
CA SER A 417 -29.45 -10.24 -1.45
C SER A 417 -30.76 -10.61 -2.16
N THR A 418 -31.52 -9.61 -2.61
CA THR A 418 -32.87 -9.79 -3.18
C THR A 418 -32.92 -10.66 -4.43
N ASP A 419 -31.80 -10.81 -5.13
CA ASP A 419 -31.64 -11.65 -6.33
C ASP A 419 -30.82 -12.93 -6.07
N GLY A 420 -30.58 -13.27 -4.79
CA GLY A 420 -29.97 -14.52 -4.38
C GLY A 420 -28.44 -14.55 -4.34
N ALA A 421 -27.76 -13.44 -4.64
CA ALA A 421 -26.32 -13.34 -4.44
C ALA A 421 -25.95 -13.37 -2.95
N ASP A 422 -24.80 -13.96 -2.62
CA ASP A 422 -24.25 -13.94 -1.27
C ASP A 422 -23.55 -12.62 -1.01
N VAL A 423 -23.96 -11.92 0.06
CA VAL A 423 -23.34 -10.69 0.55
C VAL A 423 -22.71 -11.00 1.91
N GLN A 424 -21.39 -10.95 1.95
CA GLN A 424 -20.63 -11.17 3.17
C GLN A 424 -20.57 -9.88 4.00
N TYR A 425 -20.54 -10.02 5.33
CA TYR A 425 -20.37 -8.91 6.24
C TYR A 425 -19.75 -9.37 7.56
N PHE A 426 -18.95 -8.49 8.16
CA PHE A 426 -18.45 -8.68 9.52
C PHE A 426 -19.36 -7.98 10.54
N VAL A 427 -19.52 -8.59 11.72
CA VAL A 427 -20.10 -7.95 12.89
C VAL A 427 -19.08 -7.98 14.02
N MET A 428 -18.67 -6.80 14.49
CA MET A 428 -17.82 -6.62 15.65
C MET A 428 -18.61 -5.99 16.77
N LYS A 429 -18.56 -6.58 17.95
CA LYS A 429 -19.32 -6.09 19.11
C LYS A 429 -18.61 -6.45 20.42
N PRO A 430 -18.96 -5.79 21.54
CA PRO A 430 -18.39 -6.17 22.81
C PRO A 430 -18.78 -7.61 23.17
N ALA A 431 -17.83 -8.40 23.64
CA ALA A 431 -18.05 -9.78 24.07
C ALA A 431 -18.98 -9.85 25.30
N LYS A 432 -18.97 -8.80 26.13
CA LYS A 432 -19.81 -8.63 27.32
C LYS A 432 -20.45 -7.25 27.27
N ALA A 433 -21.67 -7.16 26.74
CA ALA A 433 -22.47 -5.95 26.81
C ALA A 433 -23.94 -6.28 27.07
N GLN A 434 -24.65 -5.30 27.62
CA GLN A 434 -26.09 -5.39 27.79
C GLN A 434 -26.76 -5.12 26.45
N SER A 435 -27.36 -6.17 25.88
CA SER A 435 -28.20 -6.06 24.69
C SER A 435 -29.54 -5.37 25.03
N PRO A 436 -30.21 -4.73 24.04
CA PRO A 436 -29.81 -4.61 22.64
C PRO A 436 -28.81 -3.46 22.38
N LEU A 437 -27.87 -3.69 21.45
CA LEU A 437 -26.78 -2.76 21.13
C LEU A 437 -27.18 -1.73 20.06
N PRO A 438 -26.80 -0.45 20.18
CA PRO A 438 -26.85 0.46 19.05
C PRO A 438 -25.90 -0.04 17.95
N THR A 439 -26.30 0.13 16.70
CA THR A 439 -25.58 -0.43 15.54
C THR A 439 -25.00 0.67 14.67
N LEU A 440 -23.77 0.46 14.21
CA LEU A 440 -23.07 1.29 13.25
C LEU A 440 -22.77 0.47 11.99
N MET A 441 -23.56 0.66 10.93
CA MET A 441 -23.26 0.09 9.62
C MET A 441 -22.18 0.93 8.94
N TRP A 442 -21.02 0.34 8.75
CA TRP A 442 -19.82 1.02 8.28
C TRP A 442 -19.43 0.49 6.90
N ILE A 443 -19.67 1.31 5.89
CA ILE A 443 -19.51 1.01 4.47
C ILE A 443 -18.09 1.40 4.04
N HIS A 444 -17.35 0.47 3.43
CA HIS A 444 -15.98 0.70 2.98
C HIS A 444 -15.91 1.66 1.77
N GLY A 445 -14.74 2.28 1.59
CA GLY A 445 -14.41 3.07 0.39
C GLY A 445 -14.01 2.20 -0.80
N GLY A 446 -13.73 2.83 -1.95
CA GLY A 446 -13.48 2.14 -3.21
C GLY A 446 -14.20 2.87 -4.36
N PRO A 447 -15.09 2.22 -5.12
CA PRO A 447 -15.90 1.07 -4.70
C PRO A 447 -15.25 -0.30 -4.88
N ILE A 448 -14.18 -0.38 -5.67
CA ILE A 448 -13.44 -1.62 -5.91
C ILE A 448 -12.43 -1.79 -4.78
N GLY A 449 -12.79 -2.63 -3.81
CA GLY A 449 -12.00 -2.97 -2.64
C GLY A 449 -12.85 -3.82 -1.70
N MET A 450 -12.39 -4.13 -0.50
CA MET A 450 -13.24 -4.83 0.48
C MET A 450 -12.93 -4.41 1.91
N THR A 451 -13.90 -4.61 2.78
CA THR A 451 -13.62 -4.86 4.19
C THR A 451 -12.93 -6.22 4.32
N ALA A 452 -11.69 -6.22 4.80
CA ALA A 452 -10.96 -7.43 5.16
C ALA A 452 -10.83 -7.55 6.69
N ASP A 453 -10.64 -8.78 7.19
CA ASP A 453 -10.12 -9.08 8.53
C ASP A 453 -8.68 -8.54 8.65
N ALA A 454 -8.58 -7.23 8.84
CA ALA A 454 -7.34 -6.48 8.76
C ALA A 454 -7.37 -5.30 9.72
N TRP A 455 -6.19 -4.90 10.18
CA TRP A 455 -6.05 -3.72 11.03
C TRP A 455 -6.03 -2.45 10.20
N HIS A 456 -6.84 -1.47 10.56
CA HIS A 456 -6.81 -0.15 9.94
C HIS A 456 -6.45 0.94 10.97
N TRP A 457 -5.46 1.79 10.67
CA TRP A 457 -4.97 2.85 11.57
C TRP A 457 -5.86 4.11 11.64
N ARG A 458 -6.59 4.43 10.57
CA ARG A 458 -7.57 5.52 10.54
C ARG A 458 -9.01 5.05 10.83
N TRP A 459 -9.41 3.94 10.23
CA TRP A 459 -10.77 3.42 10.21
C TRP A 459 -10.92 2.16 11.07
N ASN A 460 -10.55 2.27 12.36
CA ASN A 460 -10.52 1.12 13.26
C ASN A 460 -11.88 0.88 13.95
N PRO A 461 -12.55 -0.26 13.73
CA PRO A 461 -13.87 -0.55 14.32
C PRO A 461 -13.82 -0.71 15.84
N LEU A 462 -12.68 -1.10 16.42
CA LEU A 462 -12.55 -1.32 17.85
C LEU A 462 -12.84 -0.07 18.68
N LEU A 463 -12.61 1.12 18.14
CA LEU A 463 -12.93 2.37 18.82
C LEU A 463 -14.44 2.49 19.06
N ALA A 464 -15.26 2.24 18.04
CA ALA A 464 -16.72 2.25 18.21
C ALA A 464 -17.19 1.07 19.08
N VAL A 465 -16.61 -0.11 18.93
CA VAL A 465 -16.94 -1.27 19.77
C VAL A 465 -16.64 -0.98 21.25
N ALA A 466 -15.54 -0.31 21.56
CA ALA A 466 -15.18 0.06 22.94
C ALA A 466 -16.20 1.01 23.58
N HIS A 467 -16.96 1.75 22.77
CA HIS A 467 -18.07 2.59 23.20
C HIS A 467 -19.44 1.88 23.21
N GLY A 468 -19.46 0.56 23.01
CA GLY A 468 -20.66 -0.27 23.14
C GLY A 468 -21.49 -0.42 21.86
N TYR A 469 -20.93 -0.07 20.69
CA TYR A 469 -21.62 -0.27 19.42
C TYR A 469 -21.41 -1.69 18.88
N ALA A 470 -22.44 -2.24 18.23
CA ALA A 470 -22.26 -3.28 17.24
C ALA A 470 -21.86 -2.63 15.90
N VAL A 471 -20.63 -2.86 15.45
CA VAL A 471 -20.12 -2.36 14.16
C VAL A 471 -20.34 -3.43 13.10
N VAL A 472 -21.03 -3.08 12.02
CA VAL A 472 -21.33 -3.97 10.90
C VAL A 472 -20.60 -3.48 9.67
N GLN A 473 -19.72 -4.29 9.09
CA GLN A 473 -18.95 -3.93 7.90
C GLN A 473 -19.30 -4.88 6.74
N PRO A 474 -20.24 -4.48 5.86
CA PRO A 474 -20.63 -5.28 4.70
C PRO A 474 -19.63 -5.17 3.55
N ASN A 475 -19.59 -6.22 2.74
CA ASN A 475 -18.97 -6.27 1.42
C ASN A 475 -20.07 -6.42 0.35
N PRO A 476 -20.76 -5.32 -0.02
CA PRO A 476 -21.79 -5.32 -1.07
C PRO A 476 -21.17 -5.51 -2.46
N ARG A 477 -21.99 -5.70 -3.50
CA ARG A 477 -21.53 -5.71 -4.91
C ARG A 477 -20.59 -4.54 -5.18
N GLY A 478 -19.59 -4.81 -6.00
CA GLY A 478 -18.41 -3.95 -6.14
C GLY A 478 -17.21 -4.41 -5.33
N SER A 479 -17.44 -5.17 -4.25
CA SER A 479 -16.34 -5.61 -3.40
C SER A 479 -15.41 -6.60 -4.09
N THR A 480 -14.11 -6.47 -3.86
CA THR A 480 -13.09 -7.44 -4.29
C THR A 480 -13.17 -8.73 -3.46
N GLY A 481 -12.60 -9.82 -3.98
CA GLY A 481 -12.53 -11.12 -3.28
C GLY A 481 -13.79 -11.98 -3.34
N PHE A 482 -14.81 -11.58 -4.10
CA PHE A 482 -16.05 -12.33 -4.34
C PHE A 482 -16.27 -12.69 -5.83
N GLY A 483 -15.21 -12.55 -6.63
CA GLY A 483 -15.17 -12.85 -8.06
C GLY A 483 -15.55 -11.68 -8.96
N GLN A 484 -15.03 -11.68 -10.19
CA GLN A 484 -15.23 -10.59 -11.16
C GLN A 484 -16.71 -10.23 -11.41
N PRO A 485 -17.67 -11.18 -11.50
CA PRO A 485 -19.08 -10.84 -11.68
C PRO A 485 -19.67 -10.03 -10.51
N PHE A 486 -19.16 -10.22 -9.28
CA PHE A 486 -19.62 -9.48 -8.11
C PHE A 486 -19.14 -8.03 -8.13
N VAL A 487 -17.90 -7.80 -8.58
CA VAL A 487 -17.35 -6.45 -8.81
C VAL A 487 -18.10 -5.75 -9.94
N GLN A 488 -18.36 -6.47 -11.04
CA GLN A 488 -19.09 -5.95 -12.21
C GLN A 488 -20.50 -5.48 -11.87
N GLY A 489 -21.12 -6.00 -10.81
CA GLY A 489 -22.50 -5.71 -10.40
C GLY A 489 -22.79 -4.25 -10.07
N ILE A 490 -21.77 -3.40 -9.90
CA ILE A 490 -21.94 -1.95 -9.74
C ILE A 490 -21.44 -1.13 -10.94
N TRP A 491 -20.92 -1.77 -11.99
CA TRP A 491 -20.33 -1.05 -13.13
C TRP A 491 -21.40 -0.61 -14.14
N GLY A 492 -21.18 0.50 -14.85
CA GLY A 492 -22.11 0.99 -15.87
C GLY A 492 -23.26 1.87 -15.35
N ASN A 493 -22.96 2.79 -14.42
CA ASN A 493 -23.90 3.80 -13.89
C ASN A 493 -25.01 3.26 -12.96
N VAL A 494 -24.74 2.18 -12.23
CA VAL A 494 -25.65 1.57 -11.24
C VAL A 494 -25.06 1.58 -9.82
N TRP A 495 -24.09 2.46 -9.55
CA TRP A 495 -23.36 2.55 -8.27
C TRP A 495 -24.29 2.56 -7.06
N GLY A 496 -25.38 3.32 -7.15
CA GLY A 496 -26.34 3.46 -6.06
C GLY A 496 -27.32 2.29 -5.91
N ASP A 497 -27.69 1.59 -6.98
CA ASP A 497 -28.86 0.69 -6.97
C ASP A 497 -28.55 -0.67 -6.34
N GLN A 498 -27.70 -1.47 -7.00
CA GLN A 498 -27.43 -2.83 -6.56
C GLN A 498 -26.66 -2.87 -5.22
N CYS A 499 -25.71 -1.93 -5.04
CA CYS A 499 -24.99 -1.78 -3.78
C CYS A 499 -25.95 -1.42 -2.63
N TYR A 500 -26.87 -0.46 -2.84
CA TYR A 500 -27.87 -0.12 -1.82
C TYR A 500 -28.74 -1.32 -1.46
N THR A 501 -29.18 -2.09 -2.44
CA THR A 501 -30.00 -3.29 -2.23
C THR A 501 -29.29 -4.31 -1.34
N ASP A 502 -28.00 -4.56 -1.57
CA ASP A 502 -27.20 -5.45 -0.72
C ASP A 502 -27.04 -4.88 0.70
N LEU A 503 -26.77 -3.58 0.82
CA LEU A 503 -26.65 -2.91 2.11
C LEU A 503 -27.95 -3.00 2.90
N MET A 504 -29.12 -2.89 2.24
CA MET A 504 -30.42 -3.03 2.90
C MET A 504 -30.68 -4.48 3.31
N ALA A 505 -30.28 -5.48 2.51
CA ALA A 505 -30.38 -6.90 2.90
C ALA A 505 -29.55 -7.20 4.15
N VAL A 506 -28.32 -6.68 4.24
CA VAL A 506 -27.49 -6.79 5.46
C VAL A 506 -28.16 -6.07 6.63
N ALA A 507 -28.64 -4.85 6.42
CA ALA A 507 -29.27 -4.08 7.48
C ALA A 507 -30.56 -4.75 8.01
N ASP A 508 -31.33 -5.45 7.17
CA ASP A 508 -32.51 -6.20 7.57
C ASP A 508 -32.14 -7.44 8.39
N ALA A 509 -31.11 -8.18 7.95
CA ALA A 509 -30.57 -9.30 8.72
C ALA A 509 -30.07 -8.86 10.10
N VAL A 510 -29.43 -7.69 10.18
CA VAL A 510 -28.92 -7.10 11.42
C VAL A 510 -30.07 -6.63 12.33
N ALA A 511 -31.08 -5.96 11.77
CA ALA A 511 -32.24 -5.48 12.53
C ALA A 511 -33.08 -6.62 13.11
N ALA A 512 -33.04 -7.82 12.51
CA ALA A 512 -33.73 -9.00 13.01
C ALA A 512 -32.99 -9.70 14.17
N ARG A 513 -31.77 -9.29 14.51
CA ARG A 513 -31.00 -9.93 15.58
C ARG A 513 -31.51 -9.50 16.96
N PRO A 514 -31.62 -10.43 17.94
CA PRO A 514 -32.10 -10.10 19.28
C PRO A 514 -31.10 -9.29 20.11
N ASP A 515 -29.83 -9.27 19.70
CA ASP A 515 -28.77 -8.51 20.37
C ASP A 515 -28.58 -7.09 19.81
N VAL A 516 -29.37 -6.69 18.83
CA VAL A 516 -29.31 -5.38 18.15
C VAL A 516 -30.56 -4.56 18.46
N ASP A 517 -30.37 -3.26 18.64
CA ASP A 517 -31.44 -2.28 18.75
C ASP A 517 -31.71 -1.67 17.36
N SER A 518 -32.75 -2.15 16.70
CA SER A 518 -33.11 -1.70 15.35
C SER A 518 -33.59 -0.25 15.30
N ASP A 519 -34.02 0.33 16.43
CA ASP A 519 -34.39 1.74 16.52
C ASP A 519 -33.17 2.65 16.71
N ARG A 520 -31.99 2.10 17.02
CA ARG A 520 -30.72 2.81 17.17
C ARG A 520 -29.66 2.34 16.15
N MET A 521 -30.03 2.36 14.87
CA MET A 521 -29.09 2.11 13.76
C MET A 521 -28.53 3.41 13.18
N MET A 522 -27.24 3.43 12.88
CA MET A 522 -26.51 4.50 12.21
C MET A 522 -25.82 3.94 10.96
N ALA A 523 -25.58 4.77 9.95
CA ALA A 523 -24.74 4.41 8.80
C ALA A 523 -23.56 5.38 8.69
N MET A 524 -22.40 4.86 8.30
CA MET A 524 -21.19 5.66 8.06
C MET A 524 -20.37 5.14 6.90
N GLY A 525 -19.56 6.00 6.31
CA GLY A 525 -18.57 5.59 5.32
C GLY A 525 -17.69 6.73 4.81
N GLY A 526 -16.54 6.36 4.26
CA GLY A 526 -15.59 7.26 3.61
C GLY A 526 -15.53 7.04 2.09
N SER A 527 -15.23 8.08 1.30
CA SER A 527 -15.10 7.94 -0.17
C SER A 527 -16.40 7.37 -0.78
N PHE A 528 -16.36 6.28 -1.55
CA PHE A 528 -17.54 5.57 -2.03
C PHE A 528 -18.51 5.16 -0.91
N GLY A 529 -18.03 4.74 0.26
CA GLY A 529 -18.89 4.46 1.41
C GLY A 529 -19.61 5.71 1.93
N GLY A 530 -19.00 6.89 1.79
CA GLY A 530 -19.64 8.18 2.04
C GLY A 530 -20.71 8.51 1.00
N TYR A 531 -20.44 8.23 -0.28
CA TYR A 531 -21.44 8.30 -1.36
C TYR A 531 -22.66 7.40 -1.05
N MET A 532 -22.43 6.15 -0.64
CA MET A 532 -23.52 5.23 -0.28
C MET A 532 -24.25 5.65 0.99
N THR A 533 -23.55 6.25 1.96
CA THR A 533 -24.18 6.84 3.16
C THR A 533 -25.11 7.98 2.78
N ASN A 534 -24.69 8.86 1.87
CA ASN A 534 -25.54 9.93 1.32
C ASN A 534 -26.74 9.36 0.57
N TRP A 535 -26.51 8.34 -0.28
CA TRP A 535 -27.56 7.66 -1.03
C TRP A 535 -28.62 7.09 -0.08
N ILE A 536 -28.23 6.32 0.94
CA ILE A 536 -29.15 5.79 1.97
C ILE A 536 -30.03 6.88 2.57
N GLY A 537 -29.46 8.05 2.88
CA GLY A 537 -30.21 9.18 3.46
C GLY A 537 -31.33 9.73 2.58
N THR A 538 -31.27 9.48 1.26
CA THR A 538 -32.34 9.82 0.31
C THR A 538 -33.40 8.74 0.15
N GLN A 539 -33.10 7.49 0.55
CA GLN A 539 -33.93 6.32 0.25
C GLN A 539 -34.76 5.85 1.45
N THR A 540 -34.30 6.07 2.69
CA THR A 540 -34.95 5.49 3.88
C THR A 540 -34.69 6.30 5.16
N GLN A 541 -35.60 6.18 6.13
CA GLN A 541 -35.51 6.80 7.46
C GLN A 541 -35.15 5.79 8.58
N ARG A 542 -34.73 4.57 8.20
CA ARG A 542 -34.35 3.51 9.15
C ARG A 542 -33.13 3.88 10.01
N PHE A 543 -32.17 4.61 9.44
CA PHE A 543 -30.96 5.03 10.15
C PHE A 543 -31.19 6.39 10.82
N LYS A 544 -30.89 6.48 12.11
CA LYS A 544 -31.12 7.70 12.92
C LYS A 544 -29.99 8.73 12.80
N CYS A 545 -28.84 8.31 12.28
CA CYS A 545 -27.69 9.17 12.04
C CYS A 545 -26.89 8.66 10.84
N LEU A 546 -26.39 9.59 10.04
CA LEU A 546 -25.55 9.34 8.87
C LEU A 546 -24.23 10.09 9.05
N ILE A 547 -23.11 9.38 8.97
CA ILE A 547 -21.75 9.95 9.10
C ILE A 547 -21.03 9.79 7.76
N THR A 548 -20.95 10.88 7.01
CA THR A 548 -20.36 10.88 5.67
C THR A 548 -19.02 11.60 5.68
N HIS A 549 -17.97 10.99 5.11
CA HIS A 549 -16.61 11.52 5.13
C HIS A 549 -15.96 11.44 3.75
N ALA A 550 -15.31 12.52 3.28
CA ALA A 550 -14.67 12.60 1.96
C ALA A 550 -15.57 12.00 0.85
N CYS A 551 -16.87 12.27 0.94
CA CYS A 551 -17.89 11.60 0.16
C CYS A 551 -18.05 12.23 -1.22
N VAL A 552 -18.74 11.51 -2.10
CA VAL A 552 -19.28 12.10 -3.31
C VAL A 552 -20.74 12.46 -3.12
N THR A 553 -21.11 13.72 -3.38
CA THR A 553 -22.49 14.22 -3.28
C THR A 553 -23.13 14.43 -4.64
N THR A 554 -22.33 14.73 -5.67
CA THR A 554 -22.81 14.86 -7.05
C THR A 554 -21.82 14.20 -8.02
N MET A 555 -22.29 13.25 -8.82
CA MET A 555 -21.45 12.60 -9.84
C MET A 555 -21.01 13.57 -10.94
N ALA A 556 -21.88 14.51 -11.29
CA ALA A 556 -21.61 15.49 -12.34
C ALA A 556 -20.44 16.44 -12.00
N GLN A 557 -20.27 16.81 -10.72
CA GLN A 557 -19.14 17.65 -10.32
C GLN A 557 -17.88 16.84 -10.01
N PHE A 558 -18.04 15.57 -9.58
CA PHE A 558 -16.92 14.71 -9.17
C PHE A 558 -15.80 14.66 -10.23
N THR A 559 -16.15 14.33 -11.48
CA THR A 559 -15.18 14.18 -12.58
C THR A 559 -14.38 15.43 -12.90
N GLY A 560 -14.89 16.62 -12.58
CA GLY A 560 -14.24 17.90 -12.83
C GLY A 560 -13.63 18.60 -11.60
N THR A 561 -13.79 18.03 -10.41
CA THR A 561 -13.35 18.67 -9.14
C THR A 561 -12.56 17.76 -8.22
N THR A 562 -12.51 16.46 -8.48
CA THR A 562 -11.64 15.53 -7.75
C THR A 562 -10.22 15.59 -8.28
N ASP A 563 -9.28 15.30 -7.40
CA ASP A 563 -7.93 14.89 -7.78
C ASP A 563 -8.05 13.48 -8.40
N HIS A 564 -7.41 13.24 -9.56
CA HIS A 564 -7.34 11.92 -10.19
C HIS A 564 -6.01 11.25 -9.87
#